data_AF-A0A060DVA5-F1
#
_entry.id   AF-A0A060DVA5-F1
#
_cell.length_a   1.000
_cell.length_b   1.000
_cell.length_c   1.000
_cell.angle_alpha   90.00
_cell.angle_beta   90.00
_cell.angle_gamma   90.00
#
_symmetry.space_group_name_H-M   'P 1'
#
loop_
_entity.id
_entity.type
_entity.pdbx_description
1 polymer ?
#
loop_
_entity_poly.entity_id
_entity_poly.type
_entity_poly.pdbx_seq_one_letter_code
_entity_poly.pdbx_strand_id
1 'polypeptide(L)'
;MPASSFCPPRHRRSHRRTRWDGVGPCPFLTTGALFRLAAKGAEAKRTAYGAGTPEERRVILDELAGVSLPSPSDLLPRATWRDAEWYLTARELCGLLLELRDAPALNGSPEPLVAVEGWRWTGYKGGSEVGVLNLSAAGITADGRVVCAILTANGDRLQPEDRLARLFSTLFRSAEKSR
;
A
#
# COMPACT_ATOMS: atom_id res chain seq x y z
N MET A 1 0.97 -19.94 -12.36
CA MET A 1 0.99 -19.92 -10.88
C MET A 1 2.03 -18.89 -10.46
N PRO A 2 1.71 -17.78 -9.76
CA PRO A 2 2.76 -16.87 -9.33
C PRO A 2 3.44 -17.49 -8.10
N ALA A 3 4.75 -17.68 -8.19
CA ALA A 3 5.57 -18.04 -7.05
C ALA A 3 5.44 -16.93 -5.98
N SER A 4 5.27 -17.35 -4.73
CA SER A 4 5.14 -16.47 -3.56
C SER A 4 6.23 -15.40 -3.55
N SER A 5 5.86 -14.16 -3.84
CA SER A 5 6.73 -12.98 -3.76
C SER A 5 6.90 -12.45 -2.33
N PHE A 6 6.40 -13.19 -1.34
CA PHE A 6 6.42 -12.83 0.07
C PHE A 6 7.64 -13.39 0.78
N CYS A 7 8.28 -12.56 1.60
CA CYS A 7 9.38 -12.95 2.48
C CYS A 7 8.84 -13.98 3.51
N PRO A 8 9.42 -15.18 3.64
CA PRO A 8 9.06 -16.11 4.71
C PRO A 8 9.53 -15.57 6.07
N PRO A 9 8.83 -15.85 7.18
CA PRO A 9 9.25 -15.43 8.50
C PRO A 9 10.60 -16.08 8.84
N ARG A 10 11.63 -15.28 9.16
CA ARG A 10 12.89 -15.83 9.70
C ARG A 10 12.70 -16.16 11.18
N HIS A 11 12.98 -17.41 11.55
CA HIS A 11 13.03 -17.81 12.96
C HIS A 11 14.04 -16.93 13.72
N ARG A 12 13.56 -16.28 14.79
CA ARG A 12 14.34 -15.37 15.65
C ARG A 12 15.52 -16.09 16.30
N ARG A 13 16.71 -15.50 16.17
CA ARG A 13 17.72 -15.47 17.24
C ARG A 13 17.92 -14.02 17.69
N SER A 14 18.11 -13.89 19.00
CA SER A 14 17.96 -12.70 19.83
C SER A 14 18.91 -11.52 19.53
N HIS A 15 18.38 -10.33 19.83
CA HIS A 15 19.04 -9.04 20.12
C HIS A 15 19.29 -8.03 18.97
N ARG A 16 18.54 -6.93 19.06
CA ARG A 16 18.72 -5.55 18.54
C ARG A 16 18.48 -5.27 17.04
N ARG A 17 17.68 -4.19 16.85
CA ARG A 17 17.04 -3.63 15.65
C ARG A 17 15.94 -4.52 15.06
N THR A 18 14.69 -4.15 15.36
CA THR A 18 13.48 -4.58 14.66
C THR A 18 13.59 -4.19 13.18
N ARG A 19 14.23 -5.05 12.39
CA ARG A 19 14.02 -5.07 10.94
C ARG A 19 12.59 -5.58 10.76
N TRP A 20 11.76 -4.79 10.08
CA TRP A 20 10.35 -5.10 9.82
C TRP A 20 10.27 -6.45 9.09
N ASP A 21 9.66 -7.47 9.72
CA ASP A 21 9.37 -8.78 9.11
C ASP A 21 8.05 -8.75 8.29
N GLY A 22 7.60 -7.55 7.90
CA GLY A 22 6.21 -7.31 7.54
C GLY A 22 5.81 -7.75 6.15
N VAL A 23 4.49 -7.68 5.94
CA VAL A 23 3.80 -7.97 4.68
C VAL A 23 4.27 -7.00 3.60
N GLY A 24 4.80 -7.53 2.49
CA GLY A 24 5.23 -6.73 1.34
C GLY A 24 6.25 -7.41 0.45
N PRO A 25 6.66 -6.75 -0.65
CA PRO A 25 7.69 -7.26 -1.55
C PRO A 25 9.02 -7.45 -0.83
N CYS A 26 9.76 -8.48 -1.21
CA CYS A 26 11.06 -8.85 -0.65
C CYS A 26 12.11 -8.72 -1.77
N PRO A 27 13.06 -7.77 -1.68
CA PRO A 27 13.23 -6.74 -0.65
C PRO A 27 12.13 -5.68 -0.63
N PHE A 28 11.92 -5.04 0.53
CA PHE A 28 10.94 -3.97 0.68
C PHE A 28 11.30 -2.79 -0.22
N LEU A 29 10.39 -2.43 -1.12
CA LEU A 29 10.59 -1.36 -2.09
C LEU A 29 10.46 0.00 -1.39
N THR A 30 11.38 0.92 -1.65
CA THR A 30 11.23 2.32 -1.21
C THR A 30 10.49 3.12 -2.28
N THR A 31 9.81 4.21 -1.90
CA THR A 31 9.15 5.11 -2.87
C THR A 31 10.14 5.67 -3.89
N GLY A 32 11.36 6.02 -3.46
CA GLY A 32 12.40 6.48 -4.38
C GLY A 32 12.86 5.40 -5.36
N ALA A 33 12.88 4.12 -4.96
CA ALA A 33 13.15 3.03 -5.87
C ALA A 33 11.99 2.77 -6.84
N LEU A 34 10.74 2.83 -6.36
CA LEU A 34 9.55 2.72 -7.21
C LEU A 34 9.56 3.81 -8.30
N PHE A 35 9.83 5.07 -7.94
CA PHE A 35 9.90 6.16 -8.93
C PHE A 35 10.99 5.94 -9.97
N ARG A 36 12.18 5.46 -9.56
CA ARG A 36 13.23 5.12 -10.52
C ARG A 36 12.86 3.97 -11.45
N LEU A 37 12.12 2.97 -10.96
CA LEU A 37 11.58 1.89 -11.79
C LEU A 37 10.46 2.37 -12.73
N ALA A 38 9.69 3.39 -12.31
CA ALA A 38 8.60 3.98 -13.09
C ALA A 38 9.07 5.04 -14.10
N ALA A 39 10.33 5.46 -14.05
CA ALA A 39 10.89 6.46 -14.94
C ALA A 39 11.04 5.95 -16.39
N LYS A 40 11.00 6.88 -17.34
CA LYS A 40 11.38 6.66 -18.74
C LYS A 40 12.82 6.13 -18.82
N GLY A 41 13.05 5.11 -19.64
CA GLY A 41 14.37 4.49 -19.79
C GLY A 41 14.67 3.39 -18.75
N ALA A 42 13.81 3.19 -17.75
CA ALA A 42 13.94 2.13 -16.77
C ALA A 42 13.22 0.83 -17.16
N GLU A 43 12.69 0.71 -18.38
CA GLU A 43 11.86 -0.41 -18.82
C GLU A 43 12.53 -1.77 -18.58
N ALA A 44 13.77 -1.93 -19.02
CA ALA A 44 14.50 -3.19 -18.88
C ALA A 44 14.72 -3.54 -17.40
N LYS A 45 15.10 -2.56 -16.56
CA LYS A 45 15.30 -2.77 -15.12
C LYS A 45 13.99 -3.10 -14.41
N ARG A 46 12.89 -2.44 -14.79
CA ARG A 46 11.56 -2.69 -14.24
C ARG A 46 11.06 -4.09 -14.59
N THR A 47 11.14 -4.50 -15.85
CA THR A 47 10.76 -5.86 -16.26
C THR A 47 11.62 -6.92 -15.58
N ALA A 48 12.93 -6.68 -15.46
CA ALA A 48 13.83 -7.57 -14.72
C ALA A 48 13.48 -7.63 -13.22
N TYR A 49 13.11 -6.49 -12.61
CA TYR A 49 12.68 -6.45 -11.21
C TYR A 49 11.40 -7.26 -10.97
N GLY A 50 10.40 -7.12 -11.85
CA GLY A 50 9.14 -7.85 -11.76
C GLY A 50 9.32 -9.37 -11.85
N ALA A 51 10.16 -9.82 -12.79
CA ALA A 51 10.45 -11.24 -13.01
C ALA A 51 11.50 -11.84 -12.06
N GLY A 52 12.28 -11.01 -11.37
CA GLY A 52 13.43 -11.44 -10.58
C GLY A 52 13.10 -12.07 -9.22
N THR A 53 13.99 -12.94 -8.77
CA THR A 53 14.12 -13.43 -7.40
C THR A 53 14.43 -12.30 -6.41
N PRO A 54 14.25 -12.51 -5.09
CA PRO A 54 14.63 -11.51 -4.09
C PRO A 54 16.09 -11.05 -4.19
N GLU A 55 17.01 -11.94 -4.55
CA GLU A 55 18.43 -11.65 -4.74
C GLU A 55 18.67 -10.76 -5.96
N GLU A 56 18.07 -11.10 -7.11
CA GLU A 56 18.15 -10.29 -8.33
C GLU A 56 17.50 -8.91 -8.14
N ARG A 57 16.36 -8.84 -7.44
CA ARG A 57 15.73 -7.58 -7.07
C ARG A 57 16.64 -6.72 -6.22
N ARG A 58 17.36 -7.29 -5.25
CA ARG A 58 18.34 -6.53 -4.42
C ARG A 58 19.44 -5.91 -5.28
N VAL A 59 20.02 -6.68 -6.21
CA VAL A 59 21.04 -6.17 -7.14
C VAL A 59 20.49 -4.99 -7.95
N ILE A 60 19.29 -5.12 -8.51
CA ILE A 60 18.65 -4.03 -9.27
C ILE A 60 18.43 -2.80 -8.39
N LEU A 61 17.95 -2.97 -7.16
CA LEU A 61 17.72 -1.86 -6.23
C LEU A 61 19.02 -1.16 -5.81
N ASP A 62 20.11 -1.91 -5.62
CA ASP A 62 21.42 -1.37 -5.29
C ASP A 62 21.99 -0.55 -6.46
N GLU A 63 21.84 -1.02 -7.69
CA GLU A 63 22.21 -0.24 -8.89
C GLU A 63 21.40 1.06 -9.00
N LEU A 64 20.10 1.01 -8.69
CA LEU A 64 19.22 2.18 -8.72
C LEU A 64 19.54 3.20 -7.62
N ALA A 65 20.18 2.79 -6.52
CA ALA A 65 20.53 3.70 -5.44
C ALA A 65 21.50 4.82 -5.90
N GLY A 66 22.34 4.55 -6.89
CA GLY A 66 23.25 5.52 -7.51
C GLY A 66 22.61 6.44 -8.55
N VAL A 67 21.34 6.22 -8.91
CA VAL A 67 20.62 7.01 -9.91
C VAL A 67 19.90 8.17 -9.21
N SER A 68 19.96 9.37 -9.79
CA SER A 68 19.17 10.53 -9.30
C SER A 68 17.68 10.23 -9.28
N LEU A 69 16.94 10.87 -8.37
CA LEU A 69 15.48 10.77 -8.39
C LEU A 69 14.93 11.42 -9.67
N PRO A 70 13.96 10.79 -10.36
CA PRO A 70 13.33 11.37 -11.53
C PRO A 70 12.49 12.60 -11.16
N SER A 71 12.39 13.55 -12.08
CA SER A 71 11.39 14.61 -12.00
C SER A 71 10.00 14.06 -12.39
N PRO A 72 8.90 14.75 -12.05
CA PRO A 72 7.56 14.33 -12.48
C PRO A 72 7.42 14.13 -14.01
N SER A 73 8.13 14.93 -14.82
CA SER A 73 8.12 14.79 -16.28
C SER A 73 8.85 13.55 -16.80
N ASP A 74 9.68 12.91 -15.97
CA ASP A 74 10.40 11.69 -16.32
C ASP A 74 9.57 10.43 -16.05
N LEU A 75 8.45 10.55 -15.33
CA LEU A 75 7.57 9.43 -15.03
C LEU A 75 6.74 9.04 -16.24
N LEU A 76 6.46 7.74 -16.35
CA LEU A 76 5.61 7.20 -17.40
C LEU A 76 4.14 7.58 -17.15
N PRO A 77 3.39 8.06 -18.16
CA PRO A 77 1.97 8.34 -18.02
C PRO A 77 1.11 7.06 -18.14
N ARG A 78 1.64 5.92 -17.68
CA ARG A 78 1.01 4.60 -17.77
C ARG A 78 1.34 3.76 -16.55
N ALA A 79 0.45 2.82 -16.26
CA ALA A 79 0.59 1.90 -15.14
C ALA A 79 1.85 1.03 -15.20
N THR A 80 2.56 0.93 -14.07
CA THR A 80 3.73 0.07 -13.89
C THR A 80 3.54 -1.00 -12.81
N TRP A 81 2.38 -1.00 -12.16
CA TRP A 81 2.10 -1.80 -10.96
C TRP A 81 2.18 -3.32 -11.14
N ARG A 82 2.24 -3.85 -12.37
CA ARG A 82 2.40 -5.30 -12.60
C ARG A 82 3.83 -5.78 -12.35
N ASP A 83 4.79 -4.88 -12.52
CA ASP A 83 6.22 -5.19 -12.38
C ASP A 83 6.76 -4.73 -11.02
N ALA A 84 6.31 -3.58 -10.51
CA ALA A 84 6.80 -3.00 -9.28
C ALA A 84 5.68 -2.25 -8.54
N GLU A 85 5.29 -2.76 -7.36
CA GLU A 85 4.33 -2.15 -6.43
C GLU A 85 4.40 -2.84 -5.06
N TRP A 86 3.73 -2.30 -4.04
CA TRP A 86 3.45 -3.00 -2.78
C TRP A 86 2.13 -3.77 -2.86
N TYR A 87 2.20 -5.10 -2.89
CA TYR A 87 1.02 -5.96 -2.96
C TYR A 87 0.59 -6.43 -1.57
N LEU A 88 -0.63 -6.07 -1.18
CA LEU A 88 -1.28 -6.52 0.05
C LEU A 88 -2.73 -6.89 -0.23
N THR A 89 -3.25 -7.87 0.49
CA THR A 89 -4.67 -8.21 0.51
C THR A 89 -5.45 -7.25 1.40
N ALA A 90 -6.78 -7.17 1.18
CA ALA A 90 -7.67 -6.40 2.03
C ALA A 90 -7.61 -6.84 3.51
N ARG A 91 -7.38 -8.13 3.79
CA ARG A 91 -7.25 -8.64 5.16
C ARG A 91 -5.96 -8.15 5.82
N GLU A 92 -4.84 -8.17 5.09
CA GLU A 92 -3.56 -7.66 5.60
C GLU A 92 -3.64 -6.15 5.86
N LEU A 93 -4.28 -5.38 4.97
CA LEU A 93 -4.48 -3.94 5.15
C LEU A 93 -5.36 -3.62 6.37
N CYS A 94 -6.47 -4.36 6.56
CA CYS A 94 -7.32 -4.19 7.74
C CYS A 94 -6.55 -4.53 9.03
N GLY A 95 -5.80 -5.64 9.06
CA GLY A 95 -4.95 -6.00 10.20
C GLY A 95 -3.92 -4.92 10.52
N LEU A 96 -3.19 -4.44 9.49
CA LEU A 96 -2.16 -3.42 9.65
C LEU A 96 -2.70 -2.09 10.20
N LEU A 97 -3.88 -1.66 9.73
CA LEU A 97 -4.53 -0.45 10.26
C LEU A 97 -4.88 -0.58 11.74
N LEU A 98 -5.33 -1.77 12.17
CA LEU A 98 -5.69 -2.03 13.57
C LEU A 98 -4.45 -2.15 14.47
N GLU A 99 -3.38 -2.81 14.00
CA GLU A 99 -2.09 -2.90 14.70
C GLU A 99 -1.45 -1.53 14.89
N LEU A 100 -1.61 -0.63 13.92
CA LEU A 100 -1.05 0.72 13.94
C LEU A 100 -2.01 1.78 14.48
N ARG A 101 -3.17 1.40 15.05
CA ARG A 101 -4.21 2.37 15.47
C ARG A 101 -3.70 3.48 16.40
N ASP A 102 -2.73 3.13 17.25
CA ASP A 102 -2.16 4.02 18.27
C ASP A 102 -0.98 4.84 17.71
N ALA A 103 -0.59 4.62 16.45
CA ALA A 103 0.47 5.38 15.81
C ALA A 103 0.01 6.83 15.56
N PRO A 104 0.89 7.84 15.71
CA PRO A 104 0.53 9.24 15.49
C PRO A 104 -0.08 9.53 14.12
N ALA A 105 0.31 8.76 13.09
CA ALA A 105 -0.22 8.90 11.73
C ALA A 105 -1.68 8.45 11.56
N LEU A 106 -2.22 7.65 12.50
CA LEU A 106 -3.59 7.12 12.44
C LEU A 106 -4.46 7.56 13.64
N ASN A 107 -3.86 8.06 14.71
CA ASN A 107 -4.55 8.48 15.93
C ASN A 107 -4.82 10.00 15.99
N GLY A 108 -4.77 10.69 14.84
CA GLY A 108 -5.10 12.10 14.71
C GLY A 108 -6.61 12.35 14.56
N SER A 109 -6.99 13.55 14.12
CA SER A 109 -8.38 13.83 13.75
C SER A 109 -8.87 12.87 12.66
N PRO A 110 -10.12 12.38 12.73
CA PRO A 110 -10.69 11.51 11.70
C PRO A 110 -10.58 12.14 10.32
N GLU A 111 -10.10 11.39 9.34
CA GLU A 111 -10.06 11.86 7.96
C GLU A 111 -11.52 12.01 7.45
N PRO A 112 -11.91 13.15 6.83
CA PRO A 112 -13.30 13.42 6.45
C PRO A 112 -14.01 12.32 5.65
N LEU A 113 -13.29 11.59 4.80
CA LEU A 113 -13.79 10.46 4.00
C LEU A 113 -14.31 9.33 4.89
N VAL A 114 -13.75 9.16 6.08
CA VAL A 114 -14.07 8.06 7.03
C VAL A 114 -14.58 8.54 8.37
N ALA A 115 -14.73 9.85 8.57
CA ALA A 115 -15.27 10.40 9.81
C ALA A 115 -16.72 9.93 10.01
N VAL A 116 -16.95 9.18 11.09
CA VAL A 116 -18.28 8.70 11.51
C VAL A 116 -18.52 9.13 12.95
N GLU A 117 -19.62 9.84 13.18
CA GLU A 117 -19.99 10.34 14.50
C GLU A 117 -20.28 9.18 15.47
N GLY A 118 -19.87 9.34 16.72
CA GLY A 118 -20.08 8.34 17.78
C GLY A 118 -19.14 7.13 17.74
N TRP A 119 -18.32 6.97 16.70
CA TRP A 119 -17.29 5.92 16.68
C TRP A 119 -16.14 6.30 17.62
N ARG A 120 -15.60 5.32 18.34
CA ARG A 120 -14.48 5.52 19.29
C ARG A 120 -13.19 5.83 18.56
N TRP A 121 -13.02 5.27 17.36
CA TRP A 121 -11.82 5.44 16.56
C TRP A 121 -12.12 5.15 15.09
N THR A 122 -11.44 5.87 14.21
CA THR A 122 -11.36 5.60 12.76
C THR A 122 -9.95 5.89 12.28
N GLY A 123 -9.34 4.95 11.56
CA GLY A 123 -8.06 5.13 10.88
C GLY A 123 -8.24 5.02 9.38
N TYR A 124 -7.47 5.81 8.63
CA TYR A 124 -7.53 5.81 7.16
C TYR A 124 -6.16 5.99 6.54
N LYS A 125 -5.94 5.31 5.41
CA LYS A 125 -4.82 5.55 4.52
C LYS A 125 -5.23 5.37 3.07
N GLY A 126 -4.99 6.42 2.28
CA GLY A 126 -5.03 6.36 0.81
C GLY A 126 -3.67 6.00 0.20
N GLY A 127 -3.69 5.50 -1.02
CA GLY A 127 -2.53 5.31 -1.89
C GLY A 127 -2.94 5.39 -3.35
N SER A 128 -2.15 6.07 -4.17
CA SER A 128 -2.43 6.22 -5.60
C SER A 128 -1.15 6.22 -6.44
N GLU A 129 -1.29 5.66 -7.64
CA GLU A 129 -0.30 5.64 -8.72
C GLU A 129 -1.09 5.61 -10.04
N VAL A 130 -0.46 5.83 -11.20
CA VAL A 130 -1.12 5.63 -12.48
C VAL A 130 -1.61 4.18 -12.60
N GLY A 131 -2.93 3.99 -12.65
CA GLY A 131 -3.49 2.63 -12.70
C GLY A 131 -3.74 2.00 -11.34
N VAL A 132 -3.37 2.61 -10.22
CA VAL A 132 -3.62 2.08 -8.88
C VAL A 132 -4.34 3.11 -8.02
N LEU A 133 -5.42 2.69 -7.36
CA LEU A 133 -6.02 3.42 -6.26
C LEU A 133 -6.32 2.44 -5.13
N ASN A 134 -5.90 2.80 -3.92
CA ASN A 134 -6.22 2.08 -2.71
C ASN A 134 -6.75 3.03 -1.64
N LEU A 135 -7.95 2.74 -1.15
CA LEU A 135 -8.60 3.43 -0.04
C LEU A 135 -8.80 2.41 1.07
N SER A 136 -8.20 2.62 2.23
CA SER A 136 -8.22 1.66 3.33
C SER A 136 -8.63 2.35 4.62
N ALA A 137 -9.67 1.83 5.27
CA ALA A 137 -10.16 2.33 6.54
C ALA A 137 -10.48 1.20 7.50
N ALA A 138 -10.27 1.49 8.78
CA ALA A 138 -10.72 0.68 9.89
C ALA A 138 -11.35 1.59 10.94
N GLY A 139 -12.26 1.06 11.75
CA GLY A 139 -12.87 1.80 12.84
C GLY A 139 -13.40 0.91 13.95
N ILE A 140 -13.56 1.50 15.12
CA ILE A 140 -14.14 0.89 16.32
C ILE A 140 -15.39 1.70 16.66
N THR A 141 -16.54 1.04 16.58
CA THR A 141 -17.84 1.63 16.88
C THR A 141 -17.99 1.94 18.38
N ALA A 142 -19.05 2.68 18.75
CA ALA A 142 -19.38 2.98 20.14
C ALA A 142 -19.51 1.72 21.03
N ASP A 143 -20.00 0.61 20.48
CA ASP A 143 -20.17 -0.69 21.16
C ASP A 143 -18.93 -1.59 21.07
N GLY A 144 -17.85 -1.13 20.46
CA GLY A 144 -16.56 -1.85 20.40
C GLY A 144 -16.41 -2.83 19.23
N ARG A 145 -17.35 -2.88 18.30
CA ARG A 145 -17.23 -3.67 17.06
C ARG A 145 -16.19 -3.06 16.13
N VAL A 146 -15.40 -3.93 15.50
CA VAL A 146 -14.43 -3.56 14.47
C VAL A 146 -15.10 -3.57 13.10
N VAL A 147 -14.91 -2.50 12.33
CA VAL A 147 -15.34 -2.39 10.94
C VAL A 147 -14.13 -2.04 10.08
N CYS A 148 -13.96 -2.72 8.94
CA CYS A 148 -12.96 -2.40 7.94
C CYS A 148 -13.61 -2.25 6.56
N ALA A 149 -13.16 -1.25 5.79
CA ALA A 149 -13.45 -1.15 4.36
C ALA A 149 -12.14 -0.94 3.60
N ILE A 150 -11.90 -1.81 2.61
CA ILE A 150 -10.76 -1.70 1.71
C ILE A 150 -11.31 -1.67 0.29
N LEU A 151 -10.97 -0.64 -0.47
CA LEU A 151 -11.25 -0.54 -1.90
C LEU A 151 -9.92 -0.44 -2.63
N THR A 152 -9.67 -1.41 -3.52
CA THR A 152 -8.50 -1.43 -4.41
C THR A 152 -9.00 -1.45 -5.85
N ALA A 153 -8.52 -0.52 -6.67
CA ALA A 153 -8.81 -0.46 -8.09
C ALA A 153 -7.51 -0.42 -8.88
N ASN A 154 -7.26 -1.47 -9.66
CA ASN A 154 -6.08 -1.62 -10.51
C ASN A 154 -6.49 -1.63 -11.99
N GLY A 155 -5.71 -1.00 -12.85
CA GLY A 155 -5.97 -0.88 -14.28
C GLY A 155 -4.78 -0.30 -15.02
N ASP A 156 -4.94 -0.07 -16.32
CA ASP A 156 -3.87 0.45 -17.18
C ASP A 156 -3.85 1.99 -17.30
N ARG A 157 -4.82 2.67 -16.66
CA ARG A 157 -5.05 4.12 -16.74
C ARG A 157 -5.37 4.68 -15.36
N LEU A 158 -5.27 6.00 -15.21
CA LEU A 158 -5.71 6.72 -14.01
C LEU A 158 -7.10 6.26 -13.55
N GLN A 159 -7.21 6.01 -12.25
CA GLN A 159 -8.45 5.57 -11.63
C GLN A 159 -9.41 6.76 -11.42
N PRO A 160 -10.74 6.57 -11.50
CA PRO A 160 -11.71 7.63 -11.28
C PRO A 160 -11.86 7.93 -9.77
N GLU A 161 -10.85 8.59 -9.18
CA GLU A 161 -10.68 8.77 -7.72
C GLU A 161 -11.94 9.29 -7.04
N ASP A 162 -12.53 10.39 -7.53
CA ASP A 162 -13.73 10.99 -6.94
C ASP A 162 -14.92 10.03 -6.84
N ARG A 163 -15.11 9.20 -7.88
CA ARG A 163 -16.21 8.23 -7.90
C ARG A 163 -15.95 7.11 -6.89
N LEU A 164 -14.71 6.61 -6.85
CA LEU A 164 -14.31 5.53 -5.96
C LEU A 164 -14.28 5.98 -4.49
N ALA A 165 -13.85 7.23 -4.22
CA ALA A 165 -13.88 7.84 -2.90
C ALA A 165 -15.32 7.96 -2.37
N ARG A 166 -16.27 8.43 -3.19
CA ARG A 166 -17.69 8.49 -2.81
C ARG A 166 -18.26 7.10 -2.51
N LEU A 167 -17.98 6.12 -3.37
CA LEU A 167 -18.41 4.73 -3.15
C LEU A 167 -17.83 4.19 -1.83
N PHE A 168 -16.53 4.37 -1.63
CA PHE A 168 -15.82 3.92 -0.45
C PHE A 168 -16.39 4.52 0.85
N SER A 169 -16.55 5.84 0.88
CA SER A 169 -17.11 6.54 2.06
C SER A 169 -18.53 6.07 2.37
N THR A 170 -19.36 5.90 1.34
CA THR A 170 -20.72 5.37 1.48
C THR A 170 -20.71 3.97 2.08
N LEU A 171 -19.86 3.07 1.57
CA LEU A 171 -19.76 1.69 2.07
C LEU A 171 -19.29 1.65 3.52
N PHE A 172 -18.23 2.40 3.86
CA PHE A 172 -17.66 2.41 5.21
C PHE A 172 -18.69 2.91 6.24
N ARG A 173 -19.41 3.99 5.93
CA ARG A 173 -20.46 4.55 6.79
C ARG A 173 -21.69 3.63 6.88
N SER A 174 -22.01 2.91 5.82
CA SER A 174 -23.20 2.03 5.79
C SER A 174 -23.12 0.85 6.76
N ALA A 175 -21.91 0.46 7.19
CA ALA A 175 -21.70 -0.59 8.20
C ALA A 175 -22.29 -0.26 9.59
N GLU A 176 -22.67 1.01 9.82
CA GLU A 176 -23.45 1.45 10.96
C GLU A 176 -24.91 0.94 10.89
N LYS A 177 -25.48 0.89 9.69
CA LYS A 177 -26.92 0.72 9.44
C LYS A 177 -27.36 -0.72 9.21
N SER A 178 -26.45 -1.69 9.12
CA SER A 178 -26.78 -3.12 8.89
C SER A 178 -27.32 -3.84 10.14
N ARG A 179 -28.09 -3.14 10.97
CA ARG A 179 -28.90 -3.71 12.06
C ARG A 179 -30.32 -3.92 11.59
#